data_AF-A0A2K3LY44-F1
#
_entry.id   AF-A0A2K3LY44-F1
#
_cell.length_a   1.000
_cell.length_b   1.000
_cell.length_c   1.000
_cell.angle_alpha   90.00
_cell.angle_beta   90.00
_cell.angle_gamma   90.00
#
_symmetry.space_group_name_H-M   'P 1'
#
loop_
_entity.id
_entity.type
_entity.pdbx_description
1 polymer ?
#
loop_
_entity_poly.entity_id
_entity_poly.type
_entity_poly.pdbx_seq_one_letter_code
_entity_poly.pdbx_strand_id
1 'polypeptide(L)'
;MALEKTKRHEAILRADAIIEHYHIGKDDPKIVPRFWIEIESKTLKKHQDALDCKIQDIVKSLLCLKQDPQGWVILTKGYNVKLLGHGEPMYQTLADFDIWKDKVLQKEGFDIAFKEHYETKIKETYVKQPCAIINVDNNINGNVIATISCPNPTCGREMEVSSVNYKCCHRDHATQNGKI
;
A
#
# COMPACT_ATOMS: atom_id res chain seq x y z
N MET A 1 0.73 -14.64 -17.08
CA MET A 1 -0.20 -15.46 -17.87
C MET A 1 -1.61 -14.88 -17.89
N ALA A 2 -2.19 -14.48 -16.74
CA ALA A 2 -3.53 -13.84 -16.68
C ALA A 2 -3.60 -12.48 -17.40
N LEU A 3 -2.68 -11.56 -17.10
CA LEU A 3 -2.68 -10.22 -17.72
C LEU A 3 -2.57 -10.25 -19.26
N GLU A 4 -1.68 -11.07 -19.81
CA GLU A 4 -1.54 -11.22 -21.26
C GLU A 4 -2.78 -11.81 -21.92
N LYS A 5 -3.53 -12.67 -21.21
CA LYS A 5 -4.84 -13.16 -21.66
C LYS A 5 -5.87 -12.03 -21.65
N THR A 6 -5.94 -11.24 -20.57
CA THR A 6 -6.82 -10.07 -20.47
C THR A 6 -6.58 -9.09 -21.62
N LYS A 7 -5.32 -8.72 -21.87
CA LYS A 7 -4.94 -7.79 -22.95
C LYS A 7 -5.45 -8.19 -24.33
N ARG A 8 -5.48 -9.49 -24.61
CA ARG A 8 -5.86 -10.06 -25.92
C ARG A 8 -7.33 -10.44 -26.00
N HIS A 9 -8.09 -10.26 -24.92
CA HIS A 9 -9.47 -10.68 -24.87
C HIS A 9 -10.36 -9.75 -25.70
N GLU A 10 -11.35 -10.34 -26.39
CA GLU A 10 -12.24 -9.63 -27.32
C GLU A 10 -12.96 -8.43 -26.68
N ALA A 11 -13.45 -8.56 -25.45
CA ALA A 11 -14.05 -7.44 -24.71
C ALA A 11 -13.12 -6.20 -24.58
N ILE A 12 -11.80 -6.41 -24.44
CA ILE A 12 -10.83 -5.30 -24.37
C ILE A 12 -10.62 -4.69 -25.76
N LEU A 13 -10.48 -5.54 -26.78
CA LEU A 13 -10.32 -5.09 -28.17
C LEU A 13 -11.56 -4.30 -28.66
N ARG A 14 -12.77 -4.77 -28.33
CA ARG A 14 -14.03 -4.08 -28.66
C ARG A 14 -14.19 -2.76 -27.90
N ALA A 15 -13.59 -2.64 -26.72
CA ALA A 15 -13.58 -1.40 -25.94
C ALA A 15 -12.50 -0.41 -26.39
N ASP A 16 -11.71 -0.73 -27.41
CA ASP A 16 -10.55 0.05 -27.88
C ASP A 16 -9.59 0.44 -26.73
N ALA A 17 -9.41 -0.48 -25.79
CA ALA A 17 -8.59 -0.24 -24.60
C ALA A 17 -7.19 -0.82 -24.78
N ILE A 18 -6.16 0.03 -24.61
CA ILE A 18 -4.77 -0.39 -24.58
C ILE A 18 -4.33 -0.55 -23.12
N ILE A 19 -3.86 -1.74 -22.76
CA ILE A 19 -3.40 -2.05 -21.41
C ILE A 19 -1.89 -2.32 -21.46
N GLU A 20 -1.14 -1.43 -20.81
CA GLU A 20 0.29 -1.58 -20.58
C GLU A 20 0.56 -2.06 -19.17
N HIS A 21 1.62 -2.85 -19.00
CA HIS A 21 2.03 -3.32 -17.68
C HIS A 21 3.50 -2.99 -17.49
N TYR A 22 3.83 -2.41 -16.35
CA TYR A 22 5.18 -2.02 -16.01
C TYR A 22 5.56 -2.65 -14.68
N HIS A 23 6.54 -3.56 -14.70
CA HIS A 23 7.10 -4.12 -13.49
C HIS A 23 8.28 -3.26 -13.05
N ILE A 24 8.06 -2.46 -12.01
CA ILE A 24 9.08 -1.55 -11.49
C ILE A 24 10.32 -2.34 -11.06
N GLY A 25 11.49 -1.95 -11.56
CA GLY A 25 12.76 -2.62 -11.26
C GLY A 25 13.02 -3.94 -11.98
N LYS A 26 12.19 -4.32 -12.97
CA LYS A 26 12.45 -5.52 -13.80
C LYS A 26 13.81 -5.46 -14.49
N ASP A 27 14.16 -4.31 -15.07
CA ASP A 27 15.39 -4.15 -15.85
C ASP A 27 16.56 -3.64 -14.98
N ASP A 28 16.28 -2.81 -13.98
CA ASP A 28 17.25 -2.36 -12.97
C ASP A 28 16.62 -2.40 -11.57
N PRO A 29 16.99 -3.37 -10.72
CA PRO A 29 16.48 -3.49 -9.35
C PRO A 29 16.73 -2.23 -8.49
N LYS A 30 17.72 -1.40 -8.81
CA LYS A 30 18.02 -0.15 -8.09
C LYS A 30 16.93 0.91 -8.28
N ILE A 31 16.05 0.75 -9.26
CA ILE A 31 14.91 1.64 -9.47
C ILE A 31 13.92 1.56 -8.30
N VAL A 32 13.71 0.37 -7.72
CA VAL A 32 12.73 0.20 -6.63
C VAL A 32 13.13 1.01 -5.38
N PRO A 33 14.38 0.90 -4.84
CA PRO A 33 14.81 1.78 -3.75
C PRO A 33 14.75 3.26 -4.10
N ARG A 34 15.15 3.67 -5.31
CA ARG A 34 15.12 5.07 -5.74
C ARG A 34 13.70 5.64 -5.75
N PHE A 35 12.74 4.87 -6.27
CA PHE A 35 11.33 5.23 -6.24
C PHE A 35 10.88 5.54 -4.80
N TRP A 36 11.21 4.67 -3.85
CA TRP A 36 10.81 4.87 -2.46
C TRP A 36 11.49 6.05 -1.77
N ILE A 37 12.79 6.28 -2.03
CA ILE A 37 13.51 7.46 -1.53
C ILE A 37 12.80 8.74 -2.00
N GLU A 38 12.39 8.80 -3.27
CA GLU A 38 11.67 9.94 -3.81
C GLU A 38 10.31 10.14 -3.15
N ILE A 39 9.53 9.07 -2.93
CA ILE A 39 8.24 9.12 -2.22
C ILE A 39 8.41 9.60 -0.77
N GLU A 40 9.37 9.02 -0.05
CA GLU A 40 9.68 9.40 1.34
C GLU A 40 10.09 10.87 1.43
N SER A 41 10.87 11.38 0.45
CA SER A 41 11.26 12.80 0.42
C SER A 41 10.07 13.77 0.35
N LYS A 42 8.92 13.33 -0.20
CA LYS A 42 7.72 14.18 -0.30
C LYS A 42 6.99 14.35 1.03
N THR A 43 7.18 13.46 2.01
CA THR A 43 6.56 13.60 3.35
C THR A 43 7.08 14.81 4.13
N LEU A 44 8.27 15.32 3.79
CA LEU A 44 8.95 16.38 4.53
C LEU A 44 8.55 17.80 4.11
N LYS A 45 7.66 17.96 3.12
CA LYS A 45 7.26 19.28 2.61
C LYS A 45 6.08 19.84 3.41
N LYS A 46 6.21 21.05 3.95
CA LYS A 46 5.14 21.77 4.64
C LYS A 46 3.96 22.03 3.68
N HIS A 47 2.75 21.80 4.16
CA HIS A 47 1.50 22.07 3.46
C HIS A 47 1.41 23.54 3.06
N GLN A 48 1.26 23.83 1.77
CA GLN A 48 1.00 25.17 1.27
C GLN A 48 -0.42 25.30 0.70
N ASP A 49 -1.01 24.22 0.16
CA ASP A 49 -2.37 24.25 -0.41
C ASP A 49 -3.15 22.91 -0.34
N ALA A 50 -4.36 22.90 -0.93
CA ALA A 50 -5.24 21.72 -0.96
C ALA A 50 -4.73 20.60 -1.90
N LEU A 51 -3.91 20.93 -2.89
CA LEU A 51 -3.28 19.95 -3.78
C LEU A 51 -2.20 19.18 -3.01
N ASP A 52 -1.42 19.89 -2.18
CA ASP A 52 -0.45 19.28 -1.27
C ASP A 52 -1.11 18.26 -0.34
N CYS A 53 -2.30 18.55 0.19
CA CYS A 53 -3.04 17.60 1.04
C CYS A 53 -3.36 16.29 0.29
N LYS A 54 -3.85 16.37 -0.94
CA LYS A 54 -4.13 15.17 -1.76
C LYS A 54 -2.87 14.37 -2.10
N ILE A 55 -1.76 15.08 -2.35
CA ILE A 55 -0.46 14.44 -2.59
C ILE A 55 0.00 13.72 -1.33
N GLN A 56 -0.16 14.33 -0.14
CA GLN A 56 0.19 13.69 1.12
C GLN A 56 -0.65 12.43 1.39
N ASP A 57 -1.94 12.43 1.07
CA ASP A 57 -2.78 11.23 1.21
C ASP A 57 -2.27 10.09 0.32
N ILE A 58 -1.91 10.39 -0.93
CA ILE A 58 -1.32 9.41 -1.85
C ILE A 58 0.02 8.88 -1.32
N VAL A 59 0.90 9.77 -0.83
CA VAL A 59 2.20 9.40 -0.26
C VAL A 59 2.02 8.50 0.96
N LYS A 60 1.11 8.83 1.88
CA LYS A 60 0.79 8.00 3.05
C LYS A 60 0.28 6.62 2.65
N SER A 61 -0.66 6.55 1.69
CA SER A 61 -1.16 5.27 1.18
C SER A 61 -0.04 4.43 0.57
N LEU A 62 0.83 5.02 -0.25
CA LEU A 62 1.99 4.35 -0.84
C LEU A 62 2.96 3.78 0.21
N LEU A 63 3.26 4.56 1.26
CA LEU A 63 4.16 4.12 2.32
C LEU A 63 3.57 2.97 3.17
N CYS A 64 2.25 2.93 3.33
CA CYS A 64 1.57 1.78 3.91
C CYS A 64 1.71 0.54 3.01
N LEU A 65 1.42 0.70 1.71
CA LEU A 65 1.52 -0.37 0.72
C LEU A 65 2.95 -0.93 0.54
N LYS A 66 3.98 -0.10 0.75
CA LYS A 66 5.39 -0.53 0.71
C LYS A 66 5.67 -1.74 1.62
N GLN A 67 4.92 -1.88 2.71
CA GLN A 67 5.12 -2.92 3.72
C GLN A 67 4.38 -4.23 3.40
N ASP A 68 3.54 -4.25 2.36
CA ASP A 68 2.79 -5.45 1.99
C ASP A 68 3.73 -6.52 1.38
N PRO A 69 3.85 -7.71 2.00
CA PRO A 69 4.68 -8.79 1.46
C PRO A 69 4.16 -9.34 0.11
N GLN A 70 2.88 -9.15 -0.21
CA GLN A 70 2.27 -9.51 -1.49
C GLN A 70 2.44 -8.39 -2.54
N GLY A 71 3.13 -7.31 -2.19
CA GLY A 71 3.43 -6.19 -3.07
C GLY A 71 2.25 -5.23 -3.23
N TRP A 72 2.36 -4.36 -4.22
CA TRP A 72 1.45 -3.25 -4.45
C TRP A 72 1.23 -3.03 -5.95
N VAL A 73 0.17 -2.30 -6.28
CA VAL A 73 -0.15 -1.92 -7.65
C VAL A 73 -0.60 -0.46 -7.73
N ILE A 74 -0.31 0.14 -8.88
CA ILE A 74 -0.88 1.41 -9.31
C ILE A 74 -1.57 1.18 -10.65
N LEU A 75 -2.84 1.59 -10.76
CA LEU A 75 -3.56 1.68 -12.03
C LEU A 75 -3.72 3.15 -12.40
N THR A 76 -3.26 3.51 -13.59
CA THR A 76 -3.39 4.87 -14.15
C THR A 76 -4.12 4.85 -15.48
N LYS A 77 -4.88 5.92 -15.77
CA LYS A 77 -5.41 6.23 -17.10
C LYS A 77 -4.91 7.61 -17.51
N GLY A 78 -3.89 7.65 -18.36
CA GLY A 78 -3.08 8.85 -18.58
C GLY A 78 -2.44 9.31 -17.27
N TYR A 79 -2.53 10.60 -16.97
CA TYR A 79 -2.01 11.19 -15.73
C TYR A 79 -2.88 10.95 -14.49
N ASN A 80 -4.04 10.28 -14.63
CA ASN A 80 -4.97 10.08 -13.53
C ASN A 80 -4.72 8.73 -12.84
N VAL A 81 -4.37 8.76 -11.56
CA VAL A 81 -4.33 7.56 -10.71
C VAL A 81 -5.77 7.12 -10.43
N LYS A 82 -6.11 5.90 -10.87
CA LYS A 82 -7.44 5.29 -10.71
C LYS A 82 -7.51 4.38 -9.49
N LEU A 83 -6.40 3.69 -9.20
CA LEU A 83 -6.25 2.78 -8.09
C LEU A 83 -4.81 2.79 -7.57
N LEU A 84 -4.70 2.76 -6.24
CA LEU A 84 -3.49 2.49 -5.47
C LEU A 84 -3.87 1.40 -4.47
N GLY A 85 -3.17 0.27 -4.47
CA GLY A 85 -3.59 -0.83 -3.63
C GLY A 85 -2.65 -2.02 -3.57
N HIS A 86 -3.11 -3.07 -2.89
CA HIS A 86 -2.40 -4.30 -2.60
C HIS A 86 -2.27 -5.20 -3.84
N GLY A 87 -1.14 -5.89 -3.95
CA GLY A 87 -0.80 -6.71 -5.12
C GLY A 87 -1.65 -7.97 -5.26
N GLU A 88 -1.97 -8.63 -4.15
CA GLU A 88 -2.73 -9.89 -4.19
C GLU A 88 -4.16 -9.74 -4.75
N PRO A 89 -4.99 -8.78 -4.28
CA PRO A 89 -6.32 -8.56 -4.87
C PRO A 89 -6.25 -8.12 -6.35
N MET A 90 -5.16 -7.45 -6.75
CA MET A 90 -4.95 -7.13 -8.17
C MET A 90 -4.76 -8.39 -9.00
N TYR A 91 -3.92 -9.31 -8.53
CA TYR A 91 -3.70 -10.57 -9.21
C TYR A 91 -4.99 -11.39 -9.32
N GLN A 92 -5.77 -11.46 -8.23
CA GLN A 92 -7.08 -12.12 -8.22
C GLN A 92 -8.06 -11.46 -9.19
N THR A 93 -8.08 -10.13 -9.25
CA THR A 93 -8.93 -9.39 -10.19
C THR A 93 -8.62 -9.73 -11.65
N LEU A 94 -7.33 -9.88 -12.00
CA LEU A 94 -6.93 -10.29 -13.34
C LEU A 94 -7.23 -11.76 -13.63
N ALA A 95 -7.11 -12.64 -12.64
CA ALA A 95 -7.47 -14.04 -12.77
C ALA A 95 -8.97 -14.22 -13.04
N ASP A 96 -9.80 -13.38 -12.41
CA ASP A 96 -11.25 -13.39 -12.52
C ASP A 96 -11.79 -12.59 -13.72
N PHE A 97 -10.93 -12.24 -14.69
CA PHE A 97 -11.33 -11.41 -15.82
C PHE A 97 -12.55 -11.96 -16.58
N ASP A 98 -12.64 -13.28 -16.74
CA ASP A 98 -13.79 -13.92 -17.40
C ASP A 98 -15.12 -13.69 -16.68
N ILE A 99 -15.10 -13.37 -15.39
CA ILE A 99 -16.29 -13.11 -14.56
C ILE A 99 -16.81 -11.69 -14.77
N TRP A 100 -15.94 -10.71 -15.01
CA TRP A 100 -16.32 -9.30 -15.06
C TRP A 100 -16.07 -8.62 -16.41
N LYS A 101 -15.51 -9.31 -17.40
CA LYS A 101 -15.22 -8.81 -18.75
C LYS A 101 -16.37 -8.06 -19.42
N ASP A 102 -17.61 -8.51 -19.23
CA ASP A 102 -18.79 -7.89 -19.86
C ASP A 102 -19.05 -6.48 -19.30
N LYS A 103 -18.60 -6.21 -18.07
CA LYS A 103 -18.70 -4.89 -17.45
C LYS A 103 -17.82 -3.86 -18.15
N VAL A 104 -16.75 -4.27 -18.85
CA VAL A 104 -15.85 -3.34 -19.56
C VAL A 104 -16.63 -2.52 -20.59
N LEU A 105 -17.52 -3.15 -21.35
CA LEU A 105 -18.35 -2.49 -22.35
C LEU A 105 -19.55 -1.77 -21.74
N GLN A 106 -20.07 -2.26 -20.60
CA GLN A 106 -21.24 -1.67 -19.92
C GLN A 106 -20.90 -0.42 -19.10
N LYS A 107 -19.67 -0.30 -18.60
CA LYS A 107 -19.24 0.70 -17.60
C LYS A 107 -18.28 1.76 -18.15
N GLU A 108 -18.26 1.97 -19.47
CA GLU A 108 -17.42 2.98 -20.13
C GLU A 108 -15.90 2.79 -19.91
N GLY A 109 -15.44 1.56 -19.70
CA GLY A 109 -14.02 1.24 -19.79
C GLY A 109 -13.47 0.25 -18.78
N PHE A 110 -12.26 -0.23 -19.10
CA PHE A 110 -11.52 -1.19 -18.30
C PHE A 110 -11.22 -0.67 -16.90
N ASP A 111 -10.82 0.60 -16.75
CA ASP A 111 -10.40 1.15 -15.45
C ASP A 111 -11.52 1.14 -14.41
N ILE A 112 -12.76 1.41 -14.83
CA ILE A 112 -13.93 1.43 -13.95
C ILE A 112 -14.33 0.01 -13.56
N ALA A 113 -14.49 -0.88 -14.56
CA ALA A 113 -14.87 -2.27 -14.33
C ALA A 113 -13.83 -3.03 -13.48
N PHE A 114 -12.55 -2.78 -13.75
CA PHE A 114 -11.44 -3.34 -12.99
C PHE A 114 -11.48 -2.89 -11.53
N LYS A 115 -11.63 -1.58 -11.29
CA LYS A 115 -11.66 -1.01 -9.93
C LYS A 115 -12.83 -1.57 -9.11
N GLU A 116 -14.02 -1.65 -9.68
CA GLU A 116 -15.19 -2.21 -9.00
C GLU A 116 -14.95 -3.67 -8.57
N HIS A 117 -14.40 -4.49 -9.46
CA HIS A 117 -14.12 -5.90 -9.13
C HIS A 117 -12.99 -6.02 -8.11
N TYR A 118 -11.94 -5.19 -8.23
CA TYR A 118 -10.85 -5.11 -7.28
C TYR A 118 -11.33 -4.76 -5.86
N GLU A 119 -12.26 -3.82 -5.71
CA GLU A 119 -12.83 -3.47 -4.41
C GLU A 119 -13.61 -4.63 -3.77
N THR A 120 -14.27 -5.46 -4.58
CA THR A 120 -14.86 -6.72 -4.11
C THR A 120 -13.78 -7.68 -3.63
N LYS A 121 -12.68 -7.83 -4.38
CA LYS A 121 -11.56 -8.70 -3.99
C LYS A 121 -10.88 -8.23 -2.72
N ILE A 122 -10.62 -6.95 -2.56
CA ILE A 122 -10.11 -6.37 -1.31
C ILE A 122 -10.95 -6.80 -0.11
N LYS A 123 -12.28 -6.74 -0.24
CA LYS A 123 -13.18 -7.17 0.82
C LYS A 123 -13.02 -8.67 1.05
N GLU A 124 -13.11 -9.50 0.01
CA GLU A 124 -12.97 -10.95 0.13
C GLU A 124 -11.64 -11.38 0.78
N THR A 125 -10.52 -10.74 0.38
CA THR A 125 -9.17 -11.06 0.87
C THR A 125 -8.95 -10.60 2.31
N TYR A 126 -9.47 -9.42 2.71
CA TYR A 126 -9.09 -8.77 3.97
C TYR A 126 -10.23 -8.57 4.99
N VAL A 127 -11.47 -8.97 4.70
CA VAL A 127 -12.66 -8.82 5.59
C VAL A 127 -12.50 -9.44 6.98
N LYS A 128 -11.46 -10.25 7.23
CA LYS A 128 -11.26 -10.96 8.50
C LYS A 128 -9.92 -10.72 9.20
N GLN A 129 -9.03 -9.87 8.69
CA GLN A 129 -7.75 -9.67 9.36
C GLN A 129 -7.94 -8.74 10.57
N PRO A 130 -7.62 -9.18 11.81
CA PRO A 130 -7.53 -8.26 12.94
C PRO A 130 -6.56 -7.12 12.58
N CYS A 131 -6.75 -5.93 13.17
CA CYS A 131 -5.75 -4.87 13.03
C CYS A 131 -4.39 -5.41 13.50
N ALA A 132 -3.34 -5.23 12.70
CA ALA A 132 -2.02 -5.72 13.09
C ALA A 132 -1.53 -4.96 14.33
N ILE A 133 -0.84 -5.68 15.21
CA ILE A 133 -0.08 -5.09 16.31
C ILE A 133 1.36 -5.02 15.83
N ILE A 134 1.92 -3.82 15.75
CA ILE A 134 3.32 -3.61 15.39
C ILE A 134 4.11 -3.42 16.69
N ASN A 135 4.96 -4.39 17.02
CA ASN A 135 5.91 -4.25 18.11
C ASN A 135 7.16 -3.54 17.58
N VAL A 136 7.35 -2.29 17.98
CA VAL A 136 8.56 -1.52 17.65
C VAL A 136 9.65 -1.91 18.64
N ASP A 137 10.42 -2.96 18.32
CA ASP A 137 11.55 -3.38 19.17
C ASP A 137 12.76 -2.45 18.97
N ASN A 138 13.10 -1.72 20.04
CA ASN A 138 14.38 -1.15 20.48
C ASN A 138 15.38 -0.49 19.51
N ASN A 139 15.12 -0.39 18.20
CA ASN A 139 16.10 0.08 17.22
C ASN A 139 15.64 1.29 16.39
N ILE A 140 14.58 1.98 16.83
CA ILE A 140 14.19 3.27 16.28
C ILE A 140 14.71 4.35 17.24
N ASN A 141 15.72 5.10 16.80
CA ASN A 141 16.27 6.25 17.51
C ASN A 141 15.15 7.20 17.97
N GLY A 142 14.83 7.14 19.26
CA GLY A 142 14.40 8.26 20.12
C GLY A 142 13.10 9.01 19.82
N ASN A 143 12.49 8.89 18.64
CA ASN A 143 11.26 9.59 18.30
C ASN A 143 10.18 8.59 17.89
N VAL A 144 9.49 8.00 18.87
CA VAL A 144 8.16 7.41 18.64
C VAL A 144 7.16 8.56 18.52
N ILE A 145 7.18 9.22 17.36
CA ILE A 145 6.12 10.15 16.91
C ILE A 145 5.81 9.80 15.46
N ALA A 146 5.49 8.54 15.19
CA ALA A 146 4.91 8.16 13.92
C ALA A 146 3.48 7.72 14.21
N THR A 147 2.49 8.45 13.69
CA THR A 147 1.16 7.89 13.53
C THR A 147 1.28 6.78 12.48
N ILE A 148 1.49 5.56 12.94
CA ILE A 148 1.57 4.40 12.06
C ILE A 148 0.14 4.07 11.64
N SER A 149 -0.16 4.11 10.35
CA SER A 149 -1.46 3.63 9.86
C SER A 149 -1.54 2.11 9.99
N CYS A 150 -2.70 1.60 10.39
CA CYS A 150 -2.93 0.17 10.50
C CYS A 150 -2.64 -0.50 9.14
N PRO A 151 -1.75 -1.50 9.09
CA PRO A 151 -1.39 -2.16 7.83
C PRO A 151 -2.51 -3.06 7.31
N ASN A 152 -3.62 -3.22 8.05
CA ASN A 152 -4.83 -3.84 7.50
C ASN A 152 -5.41 -2.92 6.39
N PRO A 153 -5.50 -3.42 5.15
CA PRO A 153 -5.99 -2.68 3.96
C PRO A 153 -7.38 -2.06 4.12
N THR A 154 -8.22 -2.68 4.95
CA THR A 154 -9.62 -2.26 5.18
C THR A 154 -9.78 -1.39 6.43
N CYS A 155 -8.73 -1.27 7.25
CA CYS A 155 -8.77 -0.46 8.45
C CYS A 155 -8.30 0.97 8.18
N GLY A 156 -7.07 1.15 7.71
CA GLY A 156 -6.48 2.46 7.40
C GLY A 156 -6.42 3.49 8.55
N ARG A 157 -6.92 3.16 9.75
CA ARG A 157 -6.90 4.03 10.93
C ARG A 157 -5.49 4.24 11.43
N GLU A 158 -5.21 5.41 11.99
CA GLU A 158 -4.00 5.61 12.78
C GLU A 158 -4.01 4.63 13.97
N MET A 159 -2.88 3.96 14.18
CA MET A 159 -2.69 3.05 15.29
C MET A 159 -2.43 3.87 16.55
N GLU A 160 -3.12 3.51 17.63
CA GLU A 160 -2.84 4.02 18.95
C GLU A 160 -1.58 3.36 19.51
N VAL A 161 -0.70 4.16 20.11
CA VAL A 161 0.46 3.67 20.84
C VAL A 161 0.02 3.28 22.24
N SER A 162 -0.17 1.99 22.49
CA SER A 162 -0.68 1.50 23.78
C SER A 162 0.38 1.49 24.90
N SER A 163 1.66 1.31 24.56
CA SER A 163 2.74 1.39 25.54
C SER A 163 4.08 1.75 24.88
N VAL A 164 4.89 2.55 25.58
CA VAL A 164 6.28 2.82 25.24
C VAL A 164 7.14 2.48 26.45
N ASN A 165 8.07 1.54 26.30
CA ASN A 165 8.97 1.11 27.37
C ASN A 165 10.38 1.66 27.11
N TYR A 166 10.83 2.59 27.95
CA TYR A 166 12.21 3.07 27.93
C TYR A 166 13.04 2.27 28.93
N LYS A 167 14.10 1.62 28.46
CA LYS A 167 15.11 0.99 29.33
C LYS A 167 16.38 1.83 29.32
N CYS A 168 16.83 2.26 30.49
CA CYS A 168 18.11 2.96 30.64
C CYS A 168 19.26 1.94 30.67
N CYS A 169 20.38 2.26 30.03
CA CYS A 169 21.58 1.40 30.01
C CYS A 169 22.29 1.32 31.37
N HIS A 170 21.88 2.13 32.34
CA HIS A 170 22.41 2.10 33.68
C HIS A 170 21.68 1.03 34.49
N ARG A 171 22.41 -0.01 34.87
CA ARG A 171 21.96 -0.97 35.88
C ARG A 171 21.90 -0.20 37.20
N ASP A 172 20.74 -0.17 37.86
CA ASP A 172 20.68 0.28 39.25
C ASP A 172 21.68 -0.56 40.04
N HIS A 173 22.78 0.07 40.45
CA HIS A 173 23.62 -0.51 41.49
C HIS A 173 22.77 -0.52 42.74
N ALA A 174 22.11 -1.65 43.01
CA ALA A 174 21.66 -1.98 44.34
C ALA A 174 22.91 -1.97 45.23
N THR A 175 23.13 -0.86 45.93
CA THR A 175 24.13 -0.77 46.99
C THR A 175 23.68 -1.71 48.09
N GLN A 176 24.13 -2.96 48.03
CA GLN A 176 24.25 -3.77 49.24
C GLN A 176 25.34 -3.11 50.09
N ASN A 177 24.95 -2.56 51.24
CA ASN A 177 25.84 -2.50 52.40
C ASN A 177 25.02 -2.98 53.60
N GLY A 178 25.39 -4.17 54.09
CA GLY A 178 24.68 -4.86 55.16
C GLY A 178 25.06 -4.39 56.57
N LYS A 179 24.23 -4.85 57.53
CA LYS A 179 24.48 -5.14 58.96
C LYS A 179 25.37 -4.16 59.74
N ILE A 180 24.77 -3.46 60.70
CA ILE A 180 24.71 -3.84 62.14
C ILE A 180 23.28 -3.56 62.62
#